data_AF-A0A9N9I885-F1
#
_entry.id   AF-A0A9N9I885-F1
#
_cell.length_a   1.000
_cell.length_b   1.000
_cell.length_c   1.000
_cell.angle_alpha   90.00
_cell.angle_beta   90.00
_cell.angle_gamma   90.00
#
_symmetry.space_group_name_H-M   'P 1'
#
loop_
_entity.id
_entity.type
_entity.pdbx_description
1 polymer ?
#
loop_
_entity_poly.entity_id
_entity_poly.type
_entity_poly.pdbx_seq_one_letter_code
_entity_poly.pdbx_strand_id
1 'polypeptide(L)'
;MTFHENYSSLFAQLLPSLIKARWNQLTTRKKNPLSESEASSISPIIEAFLKHKVDRYQRNKKSQYNPIIEVEAESYCTVIPVSKPKKSRFEETKSQISDSSPNSLLYRPKELYSEEEVNARIKNATNNLRQEFIKSIEKTLKNIKQQKEIECNQIKIDMRNKFEFTLKKFI
;
A
#
# COMPACT_ATOMS: atom_id res chain seq x y z
N MET A 1 -24.99 -20.83 1.40
CA MET A 1 -24.21 -19.58 1.34
C MET A 1 -24.02 -19.16 -0.12
N THR A 2 -25.12 -18.83 -0.80
CA THR A 2 -25.18 -18.69 -2.26
C THR A 2 -25.91 -17.41 -2.60
N PHE A 3 -25.28 -16.54 -3.37
CA PHE A 3 -25.92 -15.34 -3.91
C PHE A 3 -26.95 -15.71 -4.98
N HIS A 4 -27.92 -14.84 -5.23
CA HIS A 4 -28.82 -14.97 -6.37
C HIS A 4 -28.06 -15.11 -7.69
N GLU A 5 -28.61 -15.88 -8.62
CA GLU A 5 -28.05 -16.07 -9.97
C GLU A 5 -27.93 -14.76 -10.77
N ASN A 6 -28.65 -13.71 -10.37
CA ASN A 6 -28.60 -12.39 -11.03
C ASN A 6 -27.23 -11.73 -10.88
N TYR A 7 -26.46 -12.14 -9.87
CA TYR A 7 -25.11 -11.63 -9.65
C TYR A 7 -24.04 -12.51 -10.30
N SER A 8 -24.40 -13.63 -10.93
CA SER A 8 -23.47 -14.57 -11.56
C SER A 8 -22.56 -13.89 -12.58
N SER A 9 -23.08 -12.91 -13.33
CA SER A 9 -22.31 -12.12 -14.29
C SER A 9 -21.24 -11.22 -13.64
N LEU A 10 -21.50 -10.72 -12.43
CA LEU A 10 -20.53 -9.95 -11.63
C LEU A 10 -19.45 -10.87 -11.05
N PHE A 11 -19.85 -12.07 -10.61
CA PHE A 11 -18.94 -13.04 -10.00
C PHE A 11 -18.05 -13.78 -11.00
N ALA A 12 -18.50 -13.96 -12.24
CA ALA A 12 -17.67 -14.51 -13.32
C ALA A 12 -16.36 -13.70 -13.54
N GLN A 13 -16.32 -12.45 -13.06
CA GLN A 13 -15.18 -11.55 -13.18
C GLN A 13 -14.24 -11.59 -11.96
N LEU A 14 -14.54 -12.42 -10.95
CA LEU A 14 -13.83 -12.51 -9.68
C LEU A 14 -13.34 -13.93 -9.38
N LEU A 15 -12.28 -14.06 -8.59
CA LEU A 15 -11.83 -15.36 -8.09
C LEU A 15 -12.81 -15.93 -7.03
N PRO A 16 -12.97 -17.26 -6.95
CA PRO A 16 -13.84 -17.90 -5.95
C PRO A 16 -13.55 -17.52 -4.49
N SER A 17 -12.28 -17.32 -4.13
CA SER A 17 -11.86 -16.90 -2.78
C SER A 17 -12.40 -15.51 -2.41
N LEU A 18 -12.47 -14.60 -3.38
CA LEU A 18 -13.00 -13.25 -3.18
C LEU A 18 -14.51 -13.30 -2.99
N ILE A 19 -15.24 -14.16 -3.70
CA ILE A 19 -16.68 -14.32 -3.55
C ILE A 19 -17.01 -14.73 -2.12
N LYS A 20 -16.32 -15.74 -1.59
CA LYS A 20 -16.48 -16.22 -0.20
C LYS A 20 -16.18 -15.12 0.81
N ALA A 21 -15.10 -14.36 0.61
CA ALA A 21 -14.75 -13.24 1.49
C ALA A 21 -15.79 -12.11 1.46
N ARG A 22 -16.39 -11.83 0.29
CA ARG A 22 -17.44 -10.81 0.14
C ARG A 22 -18.73 -11.23 0.81
N TRP A 23 -19.11 -12.49 0.69
CA TRP A 23 -20.24 -13.02 1.42
C TRP A 23 -20.06 -12.83 2.93
N ASN A 24 -18.93 -13.28 3.47
CA ASN A 24 -18.64 -13.13 4.90
C ASN A 24 -18.71 -11.65 5.31
N GLN A 25 -18.19 -10.74 4.50
CA GLN A 25 -18.27 -9.31 4.79
C GLN A 25 -19.70 -8.75 4.87
N LEU A 26 -20.65 -9.27 4.09
CA LEU A 26 -22.05 -8.83 4.12
C LEU A 26 -22.80 -9.39 5.33
N THR A 27 -22.58 -10.65 5.68
CA THR A 27 -23.31 -11.33 6.76
C THR A 27 -22.71 -11.12 8.15
N THR A 28 -21.42 -10.76 8.23
CA THR A 28 -20.70 -10.54 9.51
C THR A 28 -20.35 -9.09 9.78
N ARG A 29 -20.97 -8.14 9.06
CA ARG A 29 -20.64 -6.72 9.20
C ARG A 29 -20.99 -6.21 10.60
N LYS A 30 -20.04 -5.53 11.25
CA LYS A 30 -20.21 -4.94 12.61
C LYS A 30 -21.36 -3.93 12.71
N LYS A 31 -21.71 -3.26 11.60
CA LYS A 31 -22.87 -2.37 11.50
C LYS A 31 -23.77 -2.88 10.38
N ASN A 32 -24.99 -3.27 10.71
CA ASN A 32 -26.00 -3.81 9.79
C ASN A 32 -25.52 -5.07 9.04
N PRO A 33 -25.32 -6.20 9.76
CA PRO A 33 -25.16 -7.49 9.08
C PRO A 33 -26.44 -7.81 8.35
N LEU A 34 -26.33 -8.16 7.07
CA LEU A 34 -27.46 -8.69 6.33
C LEU A 34 -27.69 -10.13 6.73
N SER A 35 -28.95 -10.53 6.89
CA SER A 35 -29.30 -11.93 7.02
C SER A 35 -28.91 -12.70 5.75
N GLU A 36 -28.79 -14.02 5.83
CA GLU A 36 -28.45 -14.82 4.65
C GLU A 36 -29.49 -14.69 3.55
N SER A 37 -30.78 -14.56 3.89
CA SER A 37 -31.85 -14.38 2.90
C SER A 37 -31.77 -13.01 2.21
N GLU A 38 -31.48 -11.94 2.95
CA GLU A 38 -31.26 -10.61 2.37
C GLU A 38 -29.99 -10.57 1.52
N ALA A 39 -28.90 -11.17 1.99
CA ALA A 39 -27.64 -11.24 1.24
C ALA A 39 -27.79 -12.09 -0.03
N SER A 40 -28.67 -13.09 -0.01
CA SER A 40 -29.00 -13.94 -1.16
C SER A 40 -29.97 -13.29 -2.13
N SER A 41 -30.73 -12.27 -1.73
CA SER A 41 -31.82 -11.73 -2.54
C SER A 41 -31.34 -10.69 -3.56
N ILE A 42 -32.22 -10.37 -4.50
CA ILE A 42 -31.99 -9.31 -5.48
C ILE A 42 -32.23 -7.98 -4.77
N SER A 43 -31.15 -7.25 -4.49
CA SER A 43 -31.16 -5.98 -3.76
C SER A 43 -30.24 -4.99 -4.48
N PRO A 44 -30.74 -3.81 -4.86
CA PRO A 44 -29.92 -2.77 -5.49
C PRO A 44 -28.69 -2.37 -4.65
N ILE A 45 -28.81 -2.44 -3.33
CA ILE A 45 -27.72 -2.11 -2.39
C ILE A 45 -26.59 -3.12 -2.51
N ILE A 46 -26.92 -4.41 -2.60
CA ILE A 46 -25.95 -5.49 -2.77
C ILE A 46 -25.33 -5.42 -4.15
N GLU A 47 -26.14 -5.17 -5.18
CA GLU A 47 -25.65 -5.01 -6.56
C GLU A 47 -24.63 -3.88 -6.68
N ALA A 48 -24.95 -2.70 -6.15
CA ALA A 48 -24.05 -1.55 -6.15
C ALA A 48 -22.75 -1.83 -5.37
N PHE A 49 -22.86 -2.51 -4.22
CA PHE A 49 -21.70 -2.95 -3.46
C PHE A 49 -20.80 -3.89 -4.26
N LEU A 50 -21.38 -4.90 -4.91
CA LEU A 50 -20.66 -5.88 -5.71
C LEU A 50 -20.00 -5.23 -6.93
N LYS A 51 -20.71 -4.38 -7.67
CA LYS A 51 -20.17 -3.61 -8.81
C LYS A 51 -18.93 -2.81 -8.43
N HIS A 52 -19.00 -2.01 -7.36
CA HIS A 52 -17.85 -1.24 -6.88
C HIS A 52 -16.64 -2.14 -6.50
N LYS A 53 -16.89 -3.35 -5.99
CA LYS A 53 -15.80 -4.30 -5.68
C LYS A 53 -15.18 -4.92 -6.92
N VAL A 54 -15.99 -5.27 -7.92
CA VAL A 54 -15.53 -5.77 -9.23
C VAL A 54 -14.69 -4.71 -9.91
N ASP A 55 -15.18 -3.47 -9.97
CA ASP A 55 -14.47 -2.35 -10.59
C ASP A 55 -13.12 -2.11 -9.92
N ARG A 56 -13.07 -2.13 -8.58
CA ARG A 56 -11.82 -2.00 -7.83
C ARG A 56 -10.84 -3.12 -8.17
N TYR A 57 -11.34 -4.37 -8.25
CA TYR A 57 -10.49 -5.51 -8.59
C TYR A 57 -9.92 -5.37 -10.01
N GLN A 58 -10.73 -4.97 -10.98
CA GLN A 58 -10.29 -4.75 -12.35
C GLN A 58 -9.29 -3.59 -12.47
N ARG A 59 -9.51 -2.47 -11.78
CA ARG A 59 -8.56 -1.34 -11.76
C ARG A 59 -7.20 -1.77 -11.22
N ASN A 60 -7.20 -2.54 -10.14
CA ASN A 60 -5.96 -3.06 -9.56
C ASN A 60 -5.26 -4.06 -10.49
N LYS A 61 -6.03 -4.89 -11.21
CA LYS A 61 -5.49 -5.82 -12.22
C LYS A 61 -4.87 -5.08 -13.41
N LYS A 62 -5.49 -3.99 -13.87
CA LYS A 62 -4.98 -3.15 -14.97
C LYS A 62 -3.74 -2.35 -14.58
N SER A 63 -3.67 -1.84 -13.35
CA SER A 63 -2.50 -1.12 -12.82
C SER A 63 -1.24 -2.01 -12.71
N GLN A 64 -1.41 -3.33 -12.61
CA GLN A 64 -0.29 -4.28 -12.64
C GLN A 64 0.28 -4.54 -14.05
N TYR A 65 -0.39 -4.08 -15.11
CA TYR A 65 0.12 -4.11 -16.48
C TYR A 65 0.44 -2.67 -16.92
N ASN A 66 1.69 -2.24 -16.69
CA ASN A 66 2.23 -1.11 -17.44
C ASN A 66 2.30 -1.52 -18.92
N PRO A 67 1.71 -0.77 -19.86
CA PRO A 67 1.98 -1.01 -21.27
C PRO A 67 3.44 -0.66 -21.53
N ILE A 68 4.21 -1.63 -22.00
CA ILE A 68 5.51 -1.37 -22.62
C ILE A 68 5.20 -0.46 -23.81
N ILE A 69 5.69 0.78 -23.75
CA ILE A 69 5.63 1.71 -24.86
C ILE A 69 6.51 1.09 -25.97
N GLU A 70 5.89 0.56 -27.02
CA GLU A 70 6.57 0.26 -28.28
C GLU A 70 7.00 1.61 -28.87
N VAL A 71 8.24 2.00 -28.62
CA VAL A 71 8.90 3.05 -29.39
C VAL A 71 9.56 2.35 -30.57
N GLU A 72 9.01 2.58 -31.76
CA GLU A 72 9.74 2.43 -33.02
C GLU A 72 11.09 3.15 -32.89
N ALA A 73 12.16 2.37 -32.78
CA ALA A 73 13.52 2.87 -32.93
C ALA A 73 14.14 2.09 -34.09
N GLU A 74 14.16 2.76 -35.23
CA GLU A 74 14.81 2.35 -36.46
C GLU A 74 16.23 1.85 -36.17
N SER A 75 16.50 0.66 -36.69
CA SER A 75 17.75 -0.09 -36.60
C SER A 75 18.83 0.59 -37.42
N TYR A 76 19.82 1.20 -36.76
CA TYR A 76 21.13 1.47 -37.35
C TYR A 76 22.17 0.64 -36.62
N CYS A 77 22.44 -0.53 -37.19
CA CYS A 77 23.56 -1.38 -36.81
C CYS A 77 24.87 -0.64 -37.15
N THR A 78 25.62 -0.20 -36.15
CA THR A 78 27.00 0.25 -36.34
C THR A 78 27.94 -0.78 -35.72
N VAL A 79 28.52 -1.60 -36.59
CA VAL A 79 29.61 -2.53 -36.28
C VAL A 79 30.86 -1.69 -36.00
N ILE A 80 31.43 -1.77 -34.79
CA ILE A 80 32.79 -1.29 -34.51
C ILE A 80 33.56 -2.42 -33.79
N PRO A 81 34.77 -2.79 -34.25
CA PRO A 81 35.43 -4.04 -33.89
C PRO A 81 36.20 -3.99 -32.56
N VAL A 82 36.41 -5.19 -32.05
CA VAL A 82 37.20 -5.62 -30.89
C VAL A 82 38.50 -4.84 -30.67
N SER A 83 38.71 -4.39 -29.42
CA SER A 83 40.05 -4.20 -28.85
C SER A 83 40.08 -4.64 -27.39
N LYS A 84 40.90 -5.67 -27.10
CA LYS A 84 41.17 -6.26 -25.77
C LYS A 84 41.81 -5.22 -24.82
N PRO A 85 41.79 -5.46 -23.49
CA PRO A 85 43.07 -5.81 -22.88
C PRO A 85 43.03 -6.80 -21.67
N LYS A 86 44.19 -7.47 -21.56
CA LYS A 86 44.95 -7.90 -20.37
C LYS A 86 44.35 -8.90 -19.35
N LYS A 87 44.97 -10.08 -19.43
CA LYS A 87 45.11 -11.17 -18.46
C LYS A 87 45.42 -10.70 -17.03
N SER A 88 44.72 -11.26 -16.04
CA SER A 88 45.30 -11.56 -14.72
C SER A 88 45.01 -13.01 -14.33
N ARG A 89 46.11 -13.70 -14.09
CA ARG A 89 46.36 -15.08 -13.68
C ARG A 89 45.56 -15.52 -12.43
N PHE A 90 44.85 -16.64 -12.53
CA PHE A 90 44.79 -17.70 -11.52
C PHE A 90 44.56 -19.05 -12.24
N GLU A 91 45.55 -19.92 -12.14
CA GLU A 91 45.50 -21.37 -12.42
C GLU A 91 44.72 -22.02 -11.27
N GLU A 92 43.73 -22.89 -11.47
CA GLU A 92 43.73 -24.37 -11.54
C GLU A 92 42.22 -24.71 -11.43
N THR A 93 41.59 -25.73 -12.03
CA THR A 93 41.97 -27.12 -12.27
C THR A 93 41.02 -27.68 -13.34
N LYS A 94 41.53 -28.59 -14.16
CA LYS A 94 40.80 -29.31 -15.22
C LYS A 94 39.56 -30.03 -14.67
N SER A 95 38.39 -29.78 -15.26
CA SER A 95 37.33 -30.78 -15.40
C SER A 95 36.82 -30.74 -16.82
N GLN A 96 36.86 -31.91 -17.44
CA GLN A 96 36.64 -32.21 -18.84
C GLN A 96 35.22 -32.75 -18.96
N ILE A 97 34.25 -31.97 -19.45
CA ILE A 97 32.99 -32.52 -20.00
C ILE A 97 32.53 -31.67 -21.19
N SER A 98 32.25 -32.41 -22.27
CA SER A 98 31.95 -32.03 -23.63
C SER A 98 30.73 -31.13 -23.85
N ASP A 99 30.88 -30.28 -24.86
CA ASP A 99 29.91 -29.78 -25.84
C ASP A 99 28.42 -30.11 -25.65
N SER A 100 27.63 -29.09 -25.27
CA SER A 100 26.28 -28.88 -25.81
C SER A 100 25.80 -27.43 -25.59
N SER A 101 25.72 -26.69 -26.71
CA SER A 101 24.80 -25.57 -27.01
C SER A 101 24.64 -24.39 -26.01
N PRO A 102 25.11 -23.18 -26.32
CA PRO A 102 24.80 -21.99 -25.53
C PRO A 102 23.57 -21.26 -26.10
N ASN A 103 22.38 -21.62 -25.61
CA ASN A 103 21.23 -20.71 -25.61
C ASN A 103 20.67 -20.64 -24.18
N SER A 104 21.52 -20.23 -23.24
CA SER A 104 21.08 -19.79 -21.92
C SER A 104 21.17 -18.28 -21.90
N LEU A 105 20.08 -17.66 -22.33
CA LEU A 105 19.82 -16.26 -22.04
C LEU A 105 19.95 -16.06 -20.53
N LEU A 106 20.86 -15.15 -20.21
CA LEU A 106 21.23 -14.67 -18.90
C LEU A 106 19.98 -14.12 -18.18
N TYR A 107 19.19 -14.99 -17.56
CA TYR A 107 18.21 -14.59 -16.56
C TYR A 107 19.00 -14.11 -15.35
N ARG A 108 19.21 -12.79 -15.27
CA ARG A 108 19.55 -12.14 -14.01
C ARG A 108 18.45 -12.54 -13.01
N PRO A 109 18.76 -13.22 -11.89
CA PRO A 109 17.74 -13.55 -10.91
C PRO A 109 17.12 -12.24 -10.43
N LYS A 110 15.80 -12.07 -10.61
CA LYS A 110 15.03 -11.17 -9.74
C LYS A 110 15.28 -11.68 -8.34
N GLU A 111 15.88 -10.85 -7.47
CA GLU A 111 16.09 -11.17 -6.06
C GLU A 111 14.76 -11.62 -5.45
N LEU A 112 14.59 -12.94 -5.32
CA LEU A 112 13.45 -13.54 -4.62
C LEU A 112 13.79 -13.43 -3.14
N TYR A 113 13.34 -12.34 -2.50
CA TYR A 113 13.42 -12.23 -1.05
C TYR A 113 12.69 -13.40 -0.40
N SER A 114 13.28 -13.99 0.63
CA SER A 114 12.61 -15.05 1.38
C SER A 114 11.38 -14.47 2.10
N GLU A 115 10.38 -15.31 2.38
CA GLU A 115 9.18 -14.90 3.08
C GLU A 115 9.53 -14.30 4.46
N GLU A 116 10.54 -14.86 5.13
CA GLU A 116 11.07 -14.37 6.40
C GLU A 116 11.64 -12.97 6.28
N GLU A 117 12.40 -12.68 5.21
CA GLU A 117 12.98 -11.36 4.98
C GLU A 117 11.88 -10.31 4.70
N VAL A 118 10.89 -10.66 3.89
CA VAL A 118 9.74 -9.78 3.63
C VAL A 118 8.99 -9.49 4.93
N ASN A 119 8.73 -10.51 5.74
CA ASN A 119 8.05 -10.36 7.03
C ASN A 119 8.86 -9.51 8.01
N ALA A 120 10.19 -9.69 8.05
CA ALA A 120 11.07 -8.86 8.88
C ALA A 120 11.03 -7.38 8.44
N ARG A 121 11.09 -7.11 7.13
CA ARG A 121 10.99 -5.75 6.56
C ARG A 121 9.64 -5.11 6.90
N ILE A 122 8.53 -5.84 6.73
CA ILE A 122 7.18 -5.36 7.07
C ILE A 122 7.07 -5.03 8.56
N LYS A 123 7.56 -5.94 9.43
CA LYS A 123 7.55 -5.73 10.89
C LYS A 123 8.37 -4.49 11.27
N ASN A 124 9.55 -4.33 10.68
CA ASN A 124 10.40 -3.17 10.94
C ASN A 124 9.75 -1.86 10.49
N ALA A 125 9.23 -1.81 9.26
CA ALA A 125 8.53 -0.64 8.73
C ALA A 125 7.30 -0.27 9.57
N THR A 126 6.54 -1.28 10.02
CA THR A 126 5.38 -1.09 10.90
C THR A 126 5.79 -0.51 12.26
N ASN A 127 6.88 -1.01 12.84
CA ASN A 127 7.39 -0.51 14.13
C ASN A 127 7.91 0.92 14.01
N ASN A 128 8.65 1.23 12.95
CA ASN A 128 9.15 2.58 12.70
C ASN A 128 7.99 3.57 12.53
N LEU A 129 6.98 3.23 11.72
CA LEU A 129 5.79 4.07 11.55
C LEU A 129 5.06 4.32 12.88
N ARG A 130 4.91 3.29 13.72
CA ARG A 130 4.32 3.42 15.05
C ARG A 130 5.11 4.38 15.94
N GLN A 131 6.43 4.28 15.93
CA GLN A 131 7.30 5.16 16.72
C GLN A 131 7.21 6.62 16.26
N GLU A 132 7.27 6.86 14.95
CA GLU A 132 7.12 8.21 14.39
C GLU A 132 5.76 8.82 14.74
N PHE A 133 4.69 8.01 14.68
CA PHE A 133 3.34 8.46 15.06
C PHE A 133 3.25 8.84 16.55
N ILE A 134 3.79 8.00 17.44
CA ILE A 134 3.82 8.27 18.89
C ILE A 134 4.60 9.56 19.17
N LYS A 135 5.81 9.68 18.60
CA LYS A 135 6.67 10.86 18.77
C LYS A 135 6.00 12.13 18.26
N SER A 136 5.28 12.04 17.14
CA SER A 136 4.48 13.15 16.60
C SER A 136 3.35 13.56 17.54
N ILE A 137 2.63 12.59 18.12
CA ILE A 137 1.57 12.86 19.10
C ILE A 137 2.13 13.53 20.36
N GLU A 138 3.20 12.99 20.93
CA GLU A 138 3.83 13.53 22.15
C GLU A 138 4.28 14.98 21.95
N LYS A 139 4.92 15.27 20.82
CA LYS A 139 5.33 16.63 20.46
C LYS A 139 4.12 17.56 20.33
N THR A 140 3.06 17.10 19.66
CA THR A 140 1.83 17.89 19.47
C THR A 140 1.15 18.18 20.80
N LEU A 141 1.03 17.18 21.69
CA LEU A 141 0.45 17.35 23.01
C LEU A 141 1.24 18.32 23.88
N LYS A 142 2.58 18.24 23.84
CA LYS A 142 3.45 19.19 24.55
C LYS A 142 3.21 20.63 24.09
N ASN A 143 3.12 20.85 22.78
CA ASN A 143 2.86 22.17 22.22
C ASN A 143 1.48 22.70 22.62
N ILE A 144 0.44 21.87 22.55
CA ILE A 144 -0.93 22.26 22.95
C ILE A 144 -0.95 22.65 24.44
N LYS A 145 -0.29 21.86 25.30
CA LYS A 145 -0.20 22.16 26.73
C LYS A 145 0.47 23.52 26.98
N GLN A 146 1.62 23.76 26.36
CA GLN A 146 2.34 25.03 26.49
C GLN A 146 1.51 26.22 25.98
N GLN A 147 0.85 26.07 24.83
CA GLN A 147 0.01 27.12 24.28
C GLN A 147 -1.17 27.46 25.21
N LYS A 148 -1.83 26.44 25.76
CA LYS A 148 -2.95 26.63 26.70
C LYS A 148 -2.52 27.25 28.02
N GLU A 149 -1.32 26.95 28.49
CA GLU A 149 -0.75 27.58 29.69
C GLU A 149 -0.50 29.07 29.47
N ILE A 150 0.08 29.44 28.32
CA ILE A 150 0.30 30.85 27.93
C ILE A 150 -1.03 31.59 27.81
N GLU A 151 -2.01 31.01 27.10
CA GLU A 151 -3.35 31.58 26.92
C GLU A 151 -4.04 31.83 28.27
N CYS A 152 -3.99 30.84 29.17
CA CYS A 152 -4.56 30.96 30.52
C CYS A 152 -3.90 32.09 31.33
N ASN A 153 -2.58 32.20 31.26
CA ASN A 153 -1.85 33.25 31.97
C ASN A 153 -2.18 34.65 31.41
N GLN A 154 -2.31 34.78 30.09
CA GLN A 154 -2.72 36.05 29.46
C GLN A 154 -4.12 36.46 29.90
N ILE A 155 -5.09 35.55 29.85
CA ILE A 155 -6.48 35.81 30.28
C ILE A 155 -6.51 36.29 31.75
N LYS A 156 -5.72 35.67 32.64
CA LYS A 156 -5.63 36.10 34.05
C LYS A 156 -5.12 37.53 34.19
N ILE A 157 -4.08 37.90 33.42
CA ILE A 157 -3.52 39.26 33.41
C ILE A 157 -4.55 40.26 32.90
N ASP A 158 -5.21 39.95 31.77
CA ASP A 158 -6.22 40.81 31.17
C ASP A 158 -7.40 41.06 32.11
N MET A 159 -7.87 40.02 32.82
CA MET A 159 -8.91 40.16 33.83
C MET A 159 -8.49 41.05 34.99
N ARG A 160 -7.25 40.90 35.50
CA ARG A 160 -6.71 41.76 36.56
C ARG A 160 -6.66 43.23 36.11
N ASN A 161 -6.12 43.48 34.93
CA ASN A 161 -6.00 44.83 34.38
C ASN A 161 -7.38 45.48 34.18
N LYS A 162 -8.36 44.72 33.67
CA LYS A 162 -9.74 45.21 33.52
C LYS A 162 -10.38 45.56 34.86
N PHE A 163 -10.15 44.74 35.88
CA PHE A 163 -10.65 44.99 37.23
C PHE A 163 -10.01 46.24 37.85
N GLU A 164 -8.69 46.38 37.77
CA GLU A 164 -7.98 47.56 38.26
C GLU A 164 -8.42 48.85 37.55
N PHE A 165 -8.57 48.81 36.22
CA PHE A 165 -9.06 49.94 35.44
C PHE A 165 -10.48 50.35 35.88
N THR A 166 -11.34 49.36 36.14
CA THR A 166 -12.71 49.62 36.60
C THR A 166 -12.72 50.26 37.99
N LEU A 167 -11.91 49.76 38.93
CA LEU A 167 -11.81 50.33 40.27
C LEU A 167 -11.33 51.78 40.27
N LYS A 168 -10.32 52.10 39.44
CA LYS A 168 -9.80 53.48 39.31
C LYS A 168 -10.85 54.49 38.83
N LYS A 169 -11.96 54.05 38.22
CA LYS A 169 -13.04 54.95 37.78
C LYS A 169 -13.96 55.38 38.94
N PHE A 170 -13.93 54.67 40.06
CA PHE A 170 -14.81 54.91 41.21
C PHE A 170 -14.10 55.60 42.39
N ILE A 171 -12.82 55.92 42.25
CA ILE A 171 -12.00 56.68 43.20
C ILE A 171 -11.68 58.03 42.57
#